data_AF-A0A2J6T6G7-F1
#
_entry.id   AF-A0A2J6T6G7-F1
#
_cell.length_a   1.000
_cell.length_b   1.000
_cell.length_c   1.000
_cell.angle_alpha   90.00
_cell.angle_beta   90.00
_cell.angle_gamma   90.00
#
_symmetry.space_group_name_H-M   'P 1'
#
loop_
_entity.id
_entity.type
_entity.pdbx_description
1 polymer ?
#
loop_
_entity_poly.entity_id
_entity_poly.type
_entity_poly.pdbx_seq_one_letter_code
_entity_poly.pdbx_strand_id
1 'polypeptide(L)'
;MFSKLFVLALAASPLVAAHGKIAVITGDAGGNTTGLGIQGAVIPGAGTNKQTEVDTTVFNSKAAATDGLGKTKAGPNTMADMTQVMALSGSTLPQVSPGGSISGTVHIVTTDGAGPYTAIVDPTGTGTFSTGTQLSVTQQVPGTRGNIAAPKQRRFVTRMLVNIGIVKRASNVNEDYPFAATIPAGTTCTGTAGGQSGVCLVKIVNPSGAGPFGGVVAIQMAGSGAAAAPAAARDNKPVGAKFRA
;
A
#
# COMPACT_ATOMS: atom_id res chain seq x y z
N MET A 1 52.04 -1.33 -30.41
CA MET A 1 51.23 -2.28 -29.61
C MET A 1 50.47 -1.48 -28.55
N PHE A 2 49.25 -1.05 -28.83
CA PHE A 2 48.37 -0.46 -27.80
C PHE A 2 46.97 -1.04 -28.02
N SER A 3 46.73 -2.18 -27.37
CA SER A 3 45.42 -2.83 -27.37
C SER A 3 44.49 -2.02 -26.47
N LYS A 4 43.49 -1.37 -27.08
CA LYS A 4 42.43 -0.64 -26.38
C LYS A 4 41.43 -1.66 -25.83
N LEU A 5 41.53 -1.98 -24.54
CA LEU A 5 40.44 -2.61 -23.79
C LEU A 5 39.29 -1.60 -23.66
N PHE A 6 38.20 -1.82 -24.40
CA PHE A 6 36.90 -1.23 -24.08
C PHE A 6 36.20 -2.16 -23.09
N VAL A 7 36.28 -1.83 -21.80
CA VAL A 7 35.43 -2.44 -20.77
C VAL A 7 34.09 -1.71 -20.85
N LEU A 8 33.09 -2.35 -21.47
CA LEU A 8 31.70 -1.91 -21.42
C LEU A 8 31.17 -2.17 -19.99
N ALA A 9 31.31 -1.17 -19.11
CA ALA A 9 30.65 -1.19 -17.81
C ALA A 9 29.15 -1.00 -18.02
N LEU A 10 28.43 -2.08 -18.26
CA LEU A 10 26.98 -2.10 -18.26
C LEU A 10 26.52 -1.87 -16.82
N ALA A 11 26.27 -0.62 -16.46
CA ALA A 11 25.69 -0.25 -15.19
C ALA A 11 24.37 -1.02 -15.03
N ALA A 12 24.38 -2.05 -14.18
CA ALA A 12 23.18 -2.72 -13.73
C ALA A 12 22.41 -1.74 -12.84
N SER A 13 21.70 -0.80 -13.46
CA SER A 13 20.75 0.04 -12.75
C SER A 13 19.73 -0.90 -12.11
N PRO A 14 19.52 -0.85 -10.79
CA PRO A 14 18.42 -1.58 -10.15
C PRO A 14 17.12 -0.90 -10.58
N LEU A 15 16.69 -1.21 -11.80
CA LEU A 15 15.37 -0.90 -12.30
C LEU A 15 14.43 -1.80 -11.52
N VAL A 16 14.04 -1.29 -10.36
CA VAL A 16 12.88 -1.68 -9.58
C VAL A 16 11.73 -1.92 -10.57
N ALA A 17 11.39 -3.18 -10.80
CA ALA A 17 10.57 -3.58 -11.96
C ALA A 17 9.10 -3.81 -11.60
N ALA A 18 8.79 -3.96 -10.31
CA ALA A 18 7.42 -4.09 -9.87
C ALA A 18 6.74 -2.79 -9.48
N HIS A 19 5.44 -2.76 -9.70
CA HIS A 19 4.65 -1.56 -9.45
C HIS A 19 3.28 -1.96 -8.94
N GLY A 20 2.83 -1.20 -7.94
CA GLY A 20 1.58 -1.42 -7.26
C GLY A 20 1.46 -0.53 -6.04
N LYS A 21 0.24 -0.36 -5.56
CA LYS A 21 -0.06 0.49 -4.41
C LYS A 21 -1.11 -0.14 -3.51
N ILE A 22 -1.04 0.18 -2.22
CA ILE A 22 -2.14 -0.08 -1.29
C ILE A 22 -3.19 0.99 -1.56
N ALA A 23 -4.21 0.65 -2.35
CA ALA A 23 -5.20 1.60 -2.84
C ALA A 23 -6.12 2.05 -1.71
N VAL A 24 -6.67 1.07 -0.98
CA VAL A 24 -7.51 1.30 0.20
C VAL A 24 -7.34 0.16 1.20
N ILE A 25 -7.36 0.48 2.49
CA ILE A 25 -7.50 -0.47 3.59
C ILE A 25 -8.57 0.06 4.54
N THR A 26 -9.42 -0.83 5.03
CA THR A 26 -10.46 -0.60 6.03
C THR A 26 -10.23 -1.49 7.24
N GLY A 27 -10.66 -1.03 8.41
CA GLY A 27 -10.68 -1.84 9.63
C GLY A 27 -12.01 -2.57 9.77
N ASP A 28 -12.03 -3.64 10.56
CA ASP A 28 -13.25 -4.40 10.85
C ASP A 28 -14.33 -3.58 11.59
N ALA A 29 -13.93 -2.52 12.30
CA ALA A 29 -14.84 -1.55 12.91
C ALA A 29 -15.07 -0.28 12.05
N GLY A 30 -14.67 -0.31 10.77
CA GLY A 30 -14.87 0.78 9.81
C GLY A 30 -13.66 1.69 9.63
N GLY A 31 -13.89 2.87 9.06
CA GLY A 31 -12.82 3.78 8.63
C GLY A 31 -12.04 3.27 7.42
N ASN A 32 -11.22 4.13 6.83
CA ASN A 32 -10.42 3.79 5.66
C ASN A 32 -9.09 4.56 5.65
N THR A 33 -8.13 4.04 4.90
CA THR A 33 -6.83 4.66 4.66
C THR A 33 -6.31 4.26 3.29
N THR A 34 -5.25 4.93 2.85
CA THR A 34 -4.44 4.56 1.69
C THR A 34 -2.97 4.48 2.12
N GLY A 35 -2.10 3.96 1.26
CA GLY A 35 -0.67 3.94 1.53
C GLY A 35 -0.07 5.34 1.75
N LEU A 36 0.97 5.45 2.57
CA LEU A 36 1.80 6.65 2.63
C LEU A 36 2.45 6.94 1.28
N GLY A 37 2.51 8.23 0.92
CA GLY A 37 3.07 8.70 -0.35
C GLY A 37 2.15 8.55 -1.56
N ILE A 38 0.93 8.05 -1.38
CA ILE A 38 -0.08 7.92 -2.46
C ILE A 38 -0.72 9.28 -2.73
N GLN A 39 -0.78 9.66 -4.01
CA GLN A 39 -1.36 10.93 -4.47
C GLN A 39 -2.84 10.80 -4.88
N GLY A 40 -3.43 9.61 -4.74
CA GLY A 40 -4.85 9.37 -4.94
C GLY A 40 -5.28 9.48 -6.40
N ALA A 41 -6.44 10.10 -6.65
CA ALA A 41 -7.04 10.20 -7.99
C ALA A 41 -6.21 11.04 -8.99
N VAL A 42 -5.19 11.76 -8.53
CA VAL A 42 -4.25 12.49 -9.39
C VAL A 42 -3.44 11.53 -10.25
N ILE A 43 -3.20 10.30 -9.77
CA ILE A 43 -2.46 9.27 -10.46
C ILE A 43 -3.43 8.24 -11.05
N PRO A 44 -3.46 8.07 -12.39
CA PRO A 44 -4.34 7.10 -13.02
C PRO A 44 -4.14 5.70 -12.44
N GLY A 45 -5.23 5.00 -12.16
CA GLY A 45 -5.19 3.58 -11.77
C GLY A 45 -4.82 2.66 -12.93
N ALA A 46 -4.91 3.12 -14.18
CA ALA A 46 -4.50 2.34 -15.35
C ALA A 46 -3.82 3.23 -16.38
N GLY A 47 -2.90 2.67 -17.16
CA GLY A 47 -2.15 3.40 -18.18
C GLY A 47 -0.70 2.94 -18.31
N THR A 48 0.14 3.79 -18.91
CA THR A 48 1.56 3.48 -19.04
C THR A 48 2.24 3.48 -17.68
N ASN A 49 3.22 2.59 -17.46
CA ASN A 49 3.93 2.49 -16.18
C ASN A 49 4.44 3.85 -15.68
N LYS A 50 4.98 4.71 -16.57
CA LYS A 50 5.50 6.04 -16.20
C LYS A 50 4.47 6.92 -15.48
N GLN A 51 3.19 6.72 -15.77
CA GLN A 51 2.06 7.48 -15.21
C GLN A 51 1.47 6.80 -13.96
N THR A 52 1.46 5.46 -13.90
CA THR A 52 0.80 4.70 -12.82
C THR A 52 1.75 4.27 -11.70
N GLU A 53 3.06 4.24 -11.97
CA GLU A 53 4.11 3.82 -11.01
C GLU A 53 4.42 4.87 -9.94
N VAL A 54 3.96 6.10 -10.11
CA VAL A 54 4.33 7.25 -9.26
C VAL A 54 4.02 6.98 -7.80
N ASP A 55 2.90 6.29 -7.55
CA ASP A 55 2.37 5.90 -6.25
C ASP A 55 2.98 4.60 -5.70
N THR A 56 3.90 3.95 -6.43
CA THR A 56 4.50 2.70 -5.95
C THR A 56 5.46 3.01 -4.80
N THR A 57 5.15 2.53 -3.61
CA THR A 57 6.10 2.58 -2.49
C THR A 57 7.13 1.46 -2.62
N VAL A 58 8.40 1.86 -2.57
CA VAL A 58 9.56 0.98 -2.62
C VAL A 58 10.28 1.02 -1.28
N PHE A 59 10.67 -0.15 -0.77
CA PHE A 59 11.45 -0.28 0.46
C PHE A 59 12.92 -0.56 0.16
N ASN A 60 13.77 -0.46 1.18
CA ASN A 60 15.19 -0.82 1.06
C ASN A 60 15.44 -2.32 1.31
N SER A 61 14.46 -3.05 1.84
CA SER A 61 14.57 -4.48 2.16
C SER A 61 13.28 -5.24 1.89
N LYS A 62 13.43 -6.51 1.51
CA LYS A 62 12.33 -7.48 1.30
C LYS A 62 11.76 -8.02 2.60
N ALA A 63 12.50 -7.92 3.70
CA ALA A 63 12.02 -8.29 5.01
C ALA A 63 11.07 -7.21 5.54
N ALA A 64 9.85 -7.60 5.92
CA ALA A 64 8.88 -6.70 6.51
C ALA A 64 9.41 -6.08 7.82
N ALA A 65 10.12 -6.86 8.64
CA ALA A 65 10.78 -6.46 9.89
C ALA A 65 12.04 -5.62 9.65
N THR A 66 11.91 -4.54 8.90
CA THR A 66 12.95 -3.52 8.68
C THR A 66 12.33 -2.14 8.77
N ASP A 67 13.04 -1.21 9.40
CA ASP A 67 12.53 0.12 9.67
C ASP A 67 12.37 0.96 8.41
N GLY A 68 11.56 2.01 8.54
CA GLY A 68 11.36 3.03 7.52
C GLY A 68 10.07 2.85 6.72
N LEU A 69 9.59 4.00 6.22
CA LEU A 69 8.27 4.15 5.59
C LEU A 69 8.27 3.95 4.07
N GLY A 70 9.45 3.67 3.49
CA GLY A 70 9.66 3.55 2.06
C GLY A 70 9.72 4.91 1.36
N LYS A 71 9.71 4.88 0.03
CA LYS A 71 9.69 6.06 -0.81
C LYS A 71 8.88 5.80 -2.07
N THR A 72 8.26 6.84 -2.59
CA THR A 72 7.65 6.84 -3.92
C THR A 72 8.51 7.65 -4.88
N LYS A 73 8.03 7.87 -6.11
CA LYS A 73 8.71 8.74 -7.08
C LYS A 73 8.69 10.21 -6.65
N ALA A 74 7.75 10.59 -5.77
CA ALA A 74 7.66 11.93 -5.21
C ALA A 74 8.72 12.21 -4.13
N GLY A 75 9.29 11.17 -3.53
CA GLY A 75 10.32 11.29 -2.49
C GLY A 75 10.17 10.25 -1.37
N PRO A 76 10.98 10.37 -0.30
CA PRO A 76 10.82 9.56 0.91
C PRO A 76 9.45 9.77 1.54
N ASN A 77 8.80 8.68 1.94
CA ASN A 77 7.56 8.76 2.72
C ASN A 77 7.88 9.22 4.15
N THR A 78 7.05 10.09 4.70
CA THR A 78 7.21 10.63 6.05
C THR A 78 5.87 10.62 6.80
N MET A 79 5.92 10.78 8.12
CA MET A 79 4.71 10.92 8.93
C MET A 79 3.92 12.20 8.60
N ALA A 80 4.55 13.22 7.99
CA ALA A 80 3.85 14.42 7.52
C ALA A 80 2.86 14.09 6.39
N ASP A 81 3.12 13.05 5.60
CA ASP A 81 2.25 12.59 4.52
C ASP A 81 0.92 12.03 5.02
N MET A 82 0.79 11.77 6.33
CA MET A 82 -0.46 11.31 6.92
C MET A 82 -1.60 12.33 6.71
N THR A 83 -1.28 13.62 6.63
CA THR A 83 -2.28 14.66 6.32
C THR A 83 -2.90 14.41 4.94
N GLN A 84 -2.08 14.04 3.96
CA GLN A 84 -2.55 13.69 2.62
C GLN A 84 -3.35 12.38 2.63
N VAL A 85 -2.90 11.37 3.38
CA VAL A 85 -3.65 10.11 3.54
C VAL A 85 -5.05 10.35 4.08
N MET A 86 -5.18 11.21 5.11
CA MET A 86 -6.48 11.59 5.68
C MET A 86 -7.31 12.41 4.68
N ALA A 87 -6.70 13.31 3.92
CA ALA A 87 -7.40 14.05 2.87
C ALA A 87 -7.97 13.13 1.77
N LEU A 88 -7.28 12.02 1.45
CA LEU A 88 -7.71 11.05 0.44
C LEU A 88 -8.73 10.03 0.95
N SER A 89 -8.70 9.71 2.25
CA SER A 89 -9.50 8.61 2.80
C SER A 89 -10.70 9.12 3.60
N GLY A 90 -10.55 10.25 4.30
CA GLY A 90 -11.54 10.81 5.21
C GLY A 90 -10.92 11.08 6.59
N SER A 91 -11.73 11.58 7.52
CA SER A 91 -11.28 11.96 8.86
C SER A 91 -11.10 10.79 9.84
N THR A 92 -11.42 9.56 9.43
CA THR A 92 -11.43 8.39 10.31
C THR A 92 -10.52 7.31 9.76
N LEU A 93 -9.39 7.09 10.46
CA LEU A 93 -8.49 5.98 10.19
C LEU A 93 -9.22 4.63 10.38
N PRO A 94 -8.74 3.54 9.74
CA PRO A 94 -9.21 2.19 9.96
C PRO A 94 -9.28 1.87 11.46
N GLN A 95 -10.49 1.58 11.94
CA GLN A 95 -10.73 1.20 13.32
C GLN A 95 -10.65 -0.32 13.42
N VAL A 96 -9.73 -0.82 14.25
CA VAL A 96 -9.50 -2.25 14.41
C VAL A 96 -9.87 -2.70 15.81
N SER A 97 -10.77 -3.68 15.92
CA SER A 97 -11.12 -4.28 17.21
C SER A 97 -9.93 -5.04 17.82
N PRO A 98 -9.86 -5.28 19.14
CA PRO A 98 -8.82 -6.12 19.73
C PRO A 98 -8.78 -7.53 19.13
N GLY A 99 -7.68 -7.89 18.46
CA GLY A 99 -7.57 -9.14 17.70
C GLY A 99 -8.36 -9.16 16.37
N GLY A 100 -8.84 -7.99 15.94
CA GLY A 100 -9.59 -7.77 14.72
C GLY A 100 -8.75 -7.87 13.46
N SER A 101 -9.27 -7.30 12.38
CA SER A 101 -8.63 -7.41 11.06
C SER A 101 -8.67 -6.13 10.25
N ILE A 102 -7.77 -6.08 9.28
CA ILE A 102 -7.77 -5.11 8.19
C ILE A 102 -8.06 -5.83 6.88
N SER A 103 -8.76 -5.16 5.99
CA SER A 103 -9.05 -5.66 4.65
C SER A 103 -9.05 -4.52 3.64
N GLY A 104 -8.88 -4.80 2.36
CA GLY A 104 -8.97 -3.79 1.33
C GLY A 104 -8.39 -4.24 0.01
N THR A 105 -7.86 -3.28 -0.74
CA THR A 105 -7.47 -3.47 -2.13
C THR A 105 -6.02 -3.07 -2.36
N VAL A 106 -5.27 -3.98 -2.95
CA VAL A 106 -3.96 -3.72 -3.52
C VAL A 106 -4.11 -3.62 -5.02
N HIS A 107 -3.73 -2.47 -5.57
CA HIS A 107 -3.71 -2.25 -7.00
C HIS A 107 -2.35 -2.68 -7.57
N ILE A 108 -2.37 -3.62 -8.51
CA ILE A 108 -1.18 -4.19 -9.13
C ILE A 108 -1.03 -3.59 -10.52
N VAL A 109 0.02 -2.77 -10.69
CA VAL A 109 0.30 -2.12 -11.98
C VAL A 109 1.04 -3.08 -12.90
N THR A 110 2.02 -3.82 -12.38
CA THR A 110 2.80 -4.78 -13.17
C THR A 110 2.79 -6.19 -12.60
N THR A 111 2.92 -7.19 -13.47
CA THR A 111 2.83 -8.62 -13.09
C THR A 111 3.73 -9.04 -11.94
N ASP A 112 4.91 -8.44 -11.81
CA ASP A 112 5.90 -8.73 -10.76
C ASP A 112 5.66 -7.96 -9.44
N GLY A 113 4.53 -7.25 -9.35
CA GLY A 113 4.05 -6.56 -8.15
C GLY A 113 3.05 -7.39 -7.35
N ALA A 114 2.67 -8.57 -7.82
CA ALA A 114 1.65 -9.42 -7.21
C ALA A 114 2.16 -10.22 -5.99
N GLY A 115 1.34 -11.03 -5.35
CA GLY A 115 1.70 -11.67 -4.06
C GLY A 115 2.69 -12.84 -4.12
N PRO A 116 2.91 -13.54 -2.98
CA PRO A 116 2.26 -13.31 -1.68
C PRO A 116 2.87 -12.13 -0.91
N TYR A 117 2.03 -11.38 -0.21
CA TYR A 117 2.45 -10.28 0.66
C TYR A 117 2.71 -10.75 2.09
N THR A 118 3.52 -9.99 2.81
CA THR A 118 3.73 -10.08 4.25
C THR A 118 3.33 -8.77 4.89
N ALA A 119 2.88 -8.81 6.15
CA ALA A 119 2.49 -7.59 6.86
C ALA A 119 3.00 -7.60 8.30
N ILE A 120 3.42 -6.44 8.78
CA ILE A 120 3.94 -6.24 10.14
C ILE A 120 3.37 -4.96 10.74
N VAL A 121 2.98 -5.00 12.01
CA VAL A 121 2.50 -3.83 12.76
C VAL A 121 3.63 -3.28 13.63
N ASP A 122 3.83 -1.97 13.56
CA ASP A 122 4.58 -1.17 14.52
C ASP A 122 3.59 -0.47 15.47
N PRO A 123 3.52 -0.89 16.74
CA PRO A 123 2.64 -0.30 17.74
C PRO A 123 2.96 1.16 18.09
N THR A 124 4.20 1.60 17.88
CA THR A 124 4.64 2.96 18.21
C THR A 124 4.18 3.99 17.17
N GLY A 125 3.81 3.53 15.98
CA GLY A 125 3.42 4.37 14.86
C GLY A 125 4.55 5.26 14.32
N THR A 126 5.83 4.86 14.50
CA THR A 126 6.99 5.67 14.08
C THR A 126 7.74 5.10 12.88
N GLY A 127 7.40 3.88 12.46
CA GLY A 127 8.07 3.15 11.38
C GLY A 127 9.16 2.21 11.87
N THR A 128 9.18 1.88 13.17
CA THR A 128 10.10 0.93 13.81
C THR A 128 9.60 -0.51 13.66
N PHE A 129 9.53 -0.99 12.42
CA PHE A 129 9.02 -2.33 12.11
C PHE A 129 9.99 -3.45 12.50
N SER A 130 11.27 -3.17 12.74
CA SER A 130 12.25 -4.16 13.21
C SER A 130 11.86 -4.81 14.55
N THR A 131 11.14 -4.08 15.40
CA THR A 131 10.56 -4.55 16.66
C THR A 131 9.05 -4.82 16.56
N GLY A 132 8.50 -4.74 15.34
CA GLY A 132 7.08 -4.94 15.08
C GLY A 132 6.66 -6.40 15.22
N THR A 133 5.35 -6.62 15.20
CA THR A 133 4.77 -7.97 15.25
C THR A 133 4.13 -8.32 13.92
N GLN A 134 4.41 -9.51 13.39
CA GLN A 134 3.87 -9.95 12.10
C GLN A 134 2.36 -10.21 12.19
N LEU A 135 1.62 -9.76 11.18
CA LEU A 135 0.20 -10.06 11.02
C LEU A 135 0.02 -11.40 10.31
N SER A 136 -1.09 -12.08 10.58
CA SER A 136 -1.51 -13.23 9.76
C SER A 136 -2.28 -12.74 8.55
N VAL A 137 -1.72 -12.90 7.36
CA VAL A 137 -2.40 -12.54 6.10
C VAL A 137 -3.43 -13.62 5.77
N THR A 138 -4.71 -13.27 5.84
CA THR A 138 -5.85 -14.18 5.65
C THR A 138 -6.39 -14.19 4.24
N GLN A 139 -6.21 -13.10 3.48
CA GLN A 139 -6.50 -13.02 2.06
C GLN A 139 -5.30 -12.46 1.32
N GLN A 140 -4.74 -13.26 0.42
CA GLN A 140 -3.57 -12.88 -0.36
C GLN A 140 -3.95 -12.30 -1.72
N VAL A 141 -3.12 -11.36 -2.17
CA VAL A 141 -3.01 -11.00 -3.58
C VAL A 141 -2.48 -12.25 -4.32
N PRO A 142 -3.13 -12.70 -5.41
CA PRO A 142 -2.67 -13.85 -6.17
C PRO A 142 -1.26 -13.65 -6.72
N GLY A 143 -0.51 -14.74 -6.87
CA GLY A 143 0.85 -14.70 -7.40
C GLY A 143 1.77 -15.70 -6.71
N THR A 144 2.91 -15.93 -7.34
CA THR A 144 3.97 -16.81 -6.84
C THR A 144 5.29 -16.05 -6.91
N ARG A 145 5.96 -15.88 -5.76
CA ARG A 145 7.25 -15.16 -5.63
C ARG A 145 7.20 -13.73 -6.18
N GLY A 146 6.11 -13.02 -5.94
CA GLY A 146 5.93 -11.65 -6.40
C GLY A 146 5.31 -11.56 -7.80
N ASN A 147 5.05 -12.67 -8.50
CA ASN A 147 4.64 -12.64 -9.90
C ASN A 147 3.27 -13.29 -10.15
N ILE A 148 2.39 -12.59 -10.87
CA ILE A 148 1.16 -13.13 -11.44
C ILE A 148 1.32 -13.34 -12.94
N ALA A 149 0.64 -14.36 -13.47
CA ALA A 149 0.61 -14.58 -14.91
C ALA A 149 0.07 -13.32 -15.60
N ALA A 150 0.82 -12.80 -16.57
CA ALA A 150 0.31 -11.75 -17.46
C ALA A 150 -0.97 -12.24 -18.15
N PRO A 151 -1.92 -11.34 -18.52
CA PRO A 151 -2.96 -11.70 -19.48
C PRO A 151 -2.30 -12.38 -20.70
N LYS A 152 -2.99 -13.38 -21.28
CA LYS A 152 -2.50 -14.41 -22.22
C LYS A 152 -1.94 -13.90 -23.58
N GLN A 153 -1.19 -12.79 -23.62
CA GLN A 153 -0.79 -12.11 -24.86
C GLN A 153 0.72 -12.06 -25.13
N ARG A 154 1.60 -12.68 -24.32
CA ARG A 154 3.02 -12.71 -24.70
C ARG A 154 3.28 -13.80 -25.74
N ARG A 155 3.48 -13.39 -27.01
CA ARG A 155 3.99 -14.27 -28.08
C ARG A 155 5.31 -14.92 -27.63
N PHE A 156 5.58 -16.13 -28.11
CA PHE A 156 6.75 -16.96 -27.75
C PHE A 156 8.07 -16.17 -27.72
N VAL A 157 8.30 -15.33 -28.74
CA VAL A 157 9.52 -14.50 -28.87
C VAL A 157 9.68 -13.53 -27.70
N THR A 158 8.62 -12.84 -27.29
CA THR A 158 8.68 -11.92 -26.14
C THR A 158 9.00 -12.67 -24.85
N ARG A 159 8.45 -13.88 -24.66
CA ARG A 159 8.74 -14.72 -23.49
C ARG A 159 10.20 -15.17 -23.47
N MET A 160 10.75 -15.53 -24.63
CA MET A 160 12.17 -15.88 -24.77
C MET A 160 13.07 -14.67 -24.44
N LEU A 161 12.79 -13.50 -25.02
CA LEU A 161 13.57 -12.27 -24.77
C LEU A 161 13.53 -11.83 -23.30
N VAL A 162 12.41 -12.03 -22.60
CA VAL A 162 12.32 -11.80 -21.14
C VAL A 162 13.23 -12.76 -20.37
N ASN A 163 13.19 -14.05 -20.72
CA ASN A 163 13.94 -15.09 -20.01
C ASN A 163 15.46 -14.92 -20.16
N ILE A 164 15.91 -14.37 -21.29
CA ILE A 164 17.34 -14.07 -21.54
C ILE A 164 17.72 -12.61 -21.20
N GLY A 165 16.84 -11.85 -20.53
CA GLY A 165 17.15 -10.53 -19.97
C GLY A 165 17.19 -9.37 -20.97
N ILE A 166 16.71 -9.56 -22.21
CA ILE A 166 16.76 -8.54 -23.27
C ILE A 166 15.55 -7.57 -23.20
N VAL A 167 14.41 -8.01 -22.67
CA VAL A 167 13.22 -7.14 -22.48
C VAL A 167 12.71 -7.22 -21.04
N LYS A 168 12.11 -6.11 -20.56
CA LYS A 168 11.61 -6.01 -19.18
C LYS A 168 10.64 -7.16 -18.82
N ARG A 169 10.86 -7.74 -17.64
CA ARG A 169 10.15 -8.92 -17.13
C ARG A 169 8.66 -8.70 -16.96
N ALA A 170 8.26 -7.51 -16.55
CA ALA A 170 6.90 -7.24 -16.13
C ALA A 170 5.98 -6.79 -17.27
N SER A 171 4.77 -7.34 -17.35
CA SER A 171 3.69 -6.74 -18.15
C SER A 171 2.90 -5.79 -17.27
N ASN A 172 2.38 -4.73 -17.86
CA ASN A 172 1.35 -3.94 -17.22
C ASN A 172 0.05 -4.79 -17.15
N VAL A 173 -0.59 -4.83 -15.98
CA VAL A 173 -1.83 -5.58 -15.72
C VAL A 173 -2.94 -4.67 -15.20
N ASN A 174 -2.61 -3.68 -14.35
CA ASN A 174 -3.55 -2.72 -13.74
C ASN A 174 -4.81 -3.40 -13.17
N GLU A 175 -4.61 -4.30 -12.23
CA GLU A 175 -5.68 -5.10 -11.63
C GLU A 175 -5.75 -4.86 -10.13
N ASP A 176 -6.98 -4.83 -9.61
CA ASP A 176 -7.25 -4.70 -8.19
C ASP A 176 -7.47 -6.08 -7.57
N TYR A 177 -6.76 -6.34 -6.48
CA TYR A 177 -6.85 -7.60 -5.75
C TYR A 177 -7.18 -7.39 -4.29
N PRO A 178 -8.03 -8.25 -3.70
CA PRO A 178 -8.34 -8.17 -2.29
C PRO A 178 -7.13 -8.59 -1.45
N PHE A 179 -6.94 -7.90 -0.33
CA PHE A 179 -5.97 -8.22 0.71
C PHE A 179 -6.65 -8.15 2.07
N ALA A 180 -6.32 -9.08 2.97
CA ALA A 180 -6.77 -9.02 4.36
C ALA A 180 -5.74 -9.63 5.29
N ALA A 181 -5.64 -9.09 6.50
CA ALA A 181 -4.74 -9.59 7.54
C ALA A 181 -5.32 -9.34 8.93
N THR A 182 -5.05 -10.25 9.87
CA THR A 182 -5.46 -10.09 11.28
C THR A 182 -4.38 -9.38 12.08
N ILE A 183 -4.82 -8.47 12.94
CA ILE A 183 -3.96 -7.78 13.90
C ILE A 183 -3.72 -8.72 15.10
N PRO A 184 -2.46 -8.89 15.56
CA PRO A 184 -2.18 -9.69 16.75
C PRO A 184 -2.99 -9.23 17.96
N ALA A 185 -3.55 -10.19 18.70
CA ALA A 185 -4.24 -9.88 19.96
C ALA A 185 -3.30 -9.15 20.94
N GLY A 186 -3.85 -8.21 21.71
CA GLY A 186 -3.06 -7.39 22.65
C GLY A 186 -2.28 -6.24 22.01
N THR A 187 -2.33 -6.05 20.68
CA THR A 187 -1.75 -4.88 20.02
C THR A 187 -2.33 -3.60 20.63
N THR A 188 -1.45 -2.74 21.16
CA THR A 188 -1.79 -1.44 21.72
C THR A 188 -1.05 -0.37 20.95
N CYS A 189 -1.79 0.47 20.23
CA CYS A 189 -1.22 1.55 19.45
C CYS A 189 -0.96 2.79 20.31
N THR A 190 0.25 3.33 20.26
CA THR A 190 0.65 4.53 21.04
C THR A 190 1.06 5.71 20.18
N GLY A 191 1.15 5.51 18.86
CA GLY A 191 1.56 6.55 17.92
C GLY A 191 0.54 7.66 17.75
N THR A 192 1.01 8.72 17.12
CA THR A 192 0.18 9.85 16.66
C THR A 192 0.47 10.11 15.19
N ALA A 193 -0.59 10.30 14.40
CA ALA A 193 -0.45 10.57 12.97
C ALA A 193 -1.69 11.29 12.44
N GLY A 194 -1.51 12.32 11.60
CA GLY A 194 -2.63 13.03 10.97
C GLY A 194 -3.63 13.64 11.97
N GLY A 195 -3.15 14.07 13.16
CA GLY A 195 -3.98 14.58 14.24
C GLY A 195 -4.74 13.52 15.05
N GLN A 196 -4.56 12.24 14.75
CA GLN A 196 -5.15 11.11 15.48
C GLN A 196 -4.15 10.54 16.49
N SER A 197 -4.66 10.05 17.62
CA SER A 197 -3.89 9.38 18.67
C SER A 197 -4.25 7.91 18.77
N GLY A 198 -3.32 7.09 19.27
CA GLY A 198 -3.52 5.64 19.34
C GLY A 198 -3.36 4.98 17.97
N VAL A 199 -2.41 5.49 17.18
CA VAL A 199 -2.15 5.03 15.80
C VAL A 199 -1.03 3.99 15.79
N CYS A 200 -1.27 2.87 15.10
CA CYS A 200 -0.23 1.95 14.68
C CYS A 200 0.07 2.17 13.20
N LEU A 201 1.27 1.82 12.78
CA LEU A 201 1.58 1.67 11.37
C LEU A 201 1.62 0.20 10.99
N VAL A 202 1.05 -0.15 9.85
CA VAL A 202 1.15 -1.48 9.26
C VAL A 202 1.92 -1.38 7.96
N LYS A 203 3.04 -2.08 7.88
CA LYS A 203 3.85 -2.20 6.67
C LYS A 203 3.49 -3.49 5.95
N ILE A 204 2.97 -3.34 4.73
CA ILE A 204 2.58 -4.42 3.84
C ILE A 204 3.66 -4.51 2.75
N VAL A 205 4.35 -5.65 2.67
CA VAL A 205 5.51 -5.86 1.80
C VAL A 205 5.32 -7.05 0.88
N ASN A 206 5.52 -6.80 -0.40
CA ASN A 206 5.79 -7.80 -1.40
C ASN A 206 7.30 -8.15 -1.39
N PRO A 207 7.69 -9.40 -1.10
CA PRO A 207 9.09 -9.82 -1.07
C PRO A 207 9.69 -10.11 -2.47
N SER A 208 9.10 -9.57 -3.54
CA SER A 208 9.51 -9.80 -4.94
C SER A 208 11.01 -9.58 -5.16
N GLY A 209 11.59 -10.41 -6.02
CA GLY A 209 12.97 -10.26 -6.48
C GLY A 209 13.23 -8.97 -7.25
N ALA A 210 12.18 -8.39 -7.83
CA ALA A 210 12.18 -7.17 -8.65
C ALA A 210 12.26 -5.87 -7.82
N GLY A 211 12.30 -5.99 -6.49
CA GLY A 211 12.30 -4.89 -5.52
C GLY A 211 11.30 -5.18 -4.41
N PRO A 212 11.53 -4.74 -3.17
CA PRO A 212 10.50 -4.84 -2.15
C PRO A 212 9.51 -3.68 -2.28
N PHE A 213 8.24 -4.02 -2.47
CA PHE A 213 7.16 -3.06 -2.73
C PHE A 213 6.05 -3.18 -1.72
N GLY A 214 5.13 -2.23 -1.73
CA GLY A 214 3.85 -2.35 -1.05
C GLY A 214 3.40 -1.01 -0.53
N GLY A 215 3.31 -0.87 0.78
CA GLY A 215 2.97 0.40 1.40
C GLY A 215 2.93 0.33 2.91
N VAL A 216 2.93 1.50 3.53
CA VAL A 216 2.67 1.65 4.96
C VAL A 216 1.33 2.34 5.12
N VAL A 217 0.46 1.78 5.94
CA VAL A 217 -0.86 2.34 6.26
C VAL A 217 -0.96 2.61 7.76
N ALA A 218 -1.77 3.60 8.13
CA ALA A 218 -2.10 3.86 9.53
C ALA A 218 -3.42 3.19 9.91
N ILE A 219 -3.47 2.65 11.12
CA ILE A 219 -4.67 2.08 11.73
C ILE A 219 -4.78 2.58 13.16
N GLN A 220 -5.96 2.47 13.74
CA GLN A 220 -6.23 2.84 15.13
C GLN A 220 -7.00 1.71 15.81
N MET A 221 -6.70 1.44 17.08
CA MET A 221 -7.50 0.44 17.81
C MET A 221 -8.87 1.04 18.16
N ALA A 222 -9.94 0.35 17.79
CA ALA A 222 -11.30 0.76 18.06
C ALA A 222 -11.51 0.93 19.58
N GLY A 223 -12.13 2.03 19.98
CA GLY A 223 -12.39 2.35 21.40
C GLY A 223 -11.23 3.01 22.15
N SER A 224 -10.09 3.30 21.50
CA SER A 224 -8.92 3.92 22.17
C SER A 224 -8.63 5.38 21.77
N GLY A 225 -9.44 6.02 20.92
CA GLY A 225 -9.30 7.45 20.63
C GLY A 225 -10.47 8.08 19.86
N ALA A 226 -10.97 9.18 20.43
CA ALA A 226 -12.06 10.08 20.01
C ALA A 226 -13.50 9.65 20.38
N ALA A 227 -14.04 10.32 21.41
CA ALA A 227 -15.47 10.48 21.58
C ALA A 227 -16.09 10.86 20.23
N ALA A 228 -17.13 10.13 19.83
CA ALA A 228 -17.92 10.50 18.67
C ALA A 228 -18.29 11.99 18.78
N ALA A 229 -17.97 12.78 17.75
CA ALA A 229 -18.58 14.09 17.60
C ALA A 229 -20.10 13.87 17.71
N PRO A 230 -20.85 14.65 18.51
CA PRO A 230 -22.29 14.47 18.62
C PRO A 230 -22.85 14.56 17.20
N ALA A 231 -23.56 13.51 16.79
CA ALA A 231 -24.29 13.53 15.54
C ALA A 231 -25.14 14.80 15.55
N ALA A 232 -24.88 15.72 14.60
CA ALA A 232 -25.71 16.90 14.44
C ALA A 232 -27.15 16.40 14.30
N ALA A 233 -27.98 16.72 15.30
CA ALA A 233 -29.39 16.37 15.28
C ALA A 233 -29.97 16.91 13.99
N ARG A 234 -30.44 16.02 13.12
CA ARG A 234 -31.24 16.44 11.96
C ARG A 234 -32.51 17.02 12.54
N ASP A 235 -32.66 18.34 12.44
CA ASP A 235 -33.93 19.02 12.67
C ASP A 235 -34.96 18.46 11.68
N ASN A 236 -35.71 17.46 12.11
CA ASN A 236 -36.92 17.00 11.45
C ASN A 236 -37.99 18.08 11.67
N LYS A 237 -37.88 19.19 10.94
CA LYS A 237 -38.98 20.15 10.84
C LYS A 237 -40.04 19.53 9.93
N PRO A 238 -41.26 19.23 10.42
CA PRO A 238 -42.31 18.71 9.58
C PRO A 238 -42.69 19.78 8.55
N VAL A 239 -42.65 19.42 7.27
CA VAL A 239 -43.16 20.26 6.18
C VAL A 239 -44.68 20.29 6.32
N GLY A 240 -45.16 21.30 7.03
CA GLY A 240 -46.58 21.61 7.17
C GLY A 240 -47.16 22.01 5.82
N ALA A 241 -48.14 21.25 5.38
CA ALA A 241 -49.04 21.60 4.29
C ALA A 241 -49.66 22.98 4.51
N LYS A 242 -49.63 23.84 3.48
CA LYS A 242 -50.69 24.78 3.06
C LYS A 242 -50.20 25.62 1.88
N PHE A 243 -50.53 25.18 0.68
CA PHE A 243 -50.66 26.06 -0.47
C PHE A 243 -52.17 26.37 -0.62
N ARG A 244 -52.55 27.61 -0.33
CA ARG A 244 -53.81 28.22 -0.77
C ARG A 244 -53.51 29.69 -1.05
N ALA A 245 -53.49 30.03 -2.33
CA ALA A 245 -53.92 31.29 -2.89
C ALA A 245 -54.71 30.93 -4.15
#